data_AF-A0A1V6U7H9-F1
#
_entry.id   AF-A0A1V6U7H9-F1
#
_cell.length_a   1.000
_cell.length_b   1.000
_cell.length_c   1.000
_cell.angle_alpha   90.00
_cell.angle_beta   90.00
_cell.angle_gamma   90.00
#
_symmetry.space_group_name_H-M   'P 1'
#
loop_
_entity.id
_entity.type
_entity.pdbx_description
1 polymer ?
#
loop_
_entity_poly.entity_id
_entity_poly.type
_entity_poly.pdbx_seq_one_letter_code
_entity_poly.pdbx_strand_id
1 'polypeptide(L)'
;MANLLLEKRGTTPVISVGEKWVYNFVKRRPLLFSQFSKRYNYERAKCEDPKIITEWFNLVQKTILQFRIDSDDVYNFDETGFAIGLTATAKVISRSEFYSRRAVL
;
A
#
# COMPACT_ATOMS: atom_id res chain seq x y z
N MET A 1 -1.93 15.44 19.93
CA MET A 1 -3.28 15.84 19.46
C MET A 1 -4.40 15.37 20.39
N ALA A 2 -4.62 14.06 20.60
CA ALA A 2 -5.74 13.61 21.44
C ALA A 2 -5.70 14.11 22.90
N ASN A 3 -4.51 14.13 23.53
CA ASN A 3 -4.35 14.73 24.86
C ASN A 3 -4.67 16.23 24.90
N LEU A 4 -4.28 16.97 23.85
CA LEU A 4 -4.59 18.41 23.74
C LEU A 4 -6.09 18.67 23.66
N LEU A 5 -6.86 17.76 23.04
CA LEU A 5 -8.32 17.86 23.00
C LEU A 5 -8.97 17.55 24.36
N LEU A 6 -8.39 16.62 25.14
CA LEU A 6 -8.87 16.31 26.49
C LEU A 6 -8.59 17.43 27.49
N GLU A 7 -7.41 18.05 27.38
CA GLU A 7 -7.02 19.21 28.18
C GLU A 7 -7.99 20.40 27.96
N LYS A 8 -8.32 20.69 26.69
CA LYS A 8 -9.34 21.71 26.35
C LYS A 8 -10.74 21.40 26.87
N ARG A 9 -11.05 20.14 27.22
CA ARG A 9 -12.36 19.74 27.75
C ARG A 9 -12.52 20.07 29.24
N GLY A 10 -11.45 20.45 29.94
CA GLY A 10 -11.50 20.96 31.31
C GLY A 10 -11.81 19.91 32.39
N THR A 11 -11.63 18.62 32.10
CA THR A 11 -11.81 17.55 33.09
C THR A 11 -10.70 17.60 34.13
N THR A 12 -11.06 17.71 35.42
CA THR A 12 -10.15 17.59 36.57
C THR A 12 -10.39 16.26 37.29
N PRO A 13 -9.37 15.39 37.45
CA PRO A 13 -8.01 15.48 36.90
C PRO A 13 -7.96 15.28 35.38
N VAL A 14 -6.92 15.82 34.74
CA VAL A 14 -6.72 15.68 33.29
C VAL A 14 -6.43 14.22 32.96
N ILE A 15 -7.40 13.55 32.36
CA ILE A 15 -7.25 12.16 31.90
C ILE A 15 -6.37 12.15 30.66
N SER A 16 -5.29 11.37 30.67
CA SER A 16 -4.48 11.11 29.48
C SER A 16 -5.01 9.90 28.72
N VAL A 17 -4.80 9.87 27.39
CA VAL A 17 -5.11 8.68 26.61
C VAL A 17 -4.12 7.56 26.91
N GLY A 18 -4.62 6.35 27.12
CA GLY A 18 -3.76 5.17 27.27
C GLY A 18 -3.01 4.82 25.98
N GLU A 19 -1.88 4.12 26.09
CA GLU A 19 -0.98 3.80 24.96
C GLU A 19 -1.71 3.20 23.74
N LYS A 20 -2.69 2.31 23.98
CA LYS A 20 -3.45 1.61 22.93
C LYS A 20 -4.65 2.40 22.38
N TRP A 21 -4.81 3.69 22.71
CA TRP A 21 -6.01 4.44 22.36
C TRP A 21 -6.27 4.51 20.85
N VAL A 22 -5.22 4.66 20.03
CA VAL A 22 -5.34 4.70 18.55
C VAL A 22 -5.87 3.37 18.03
N TYR A 23 -5.26 2.27 18.47
CA TYR A 23 -5.68 0.92 18.09
C TYR A 23 -7.14 0.67 18.48
N ASN A 24 -7.51 1.00 19.72
CA ASN A 24 -8.88 0.84 20.22
C ASN A 24 -9.89 1.77 19.53
N PHE A 25 -9.46 2.95 19.10
CA PHE A 25 -10.30 3.89 18.35
C PHE A 25 -10.60 3.36 16.95
N VAL A 26 -9.57 2.89 16.23
CA VAL A 26 -9.73 2.29 14.89
C VAL A 26 -10.57 1.01 14.98
N LYS A 27 -10.29 0.12 15.94
CA LYS A 27 -11.04 -1.13 16.12
C LYS A 27 -12.54 -0.91 16.39
N ARG A 28 -12.91 0.16 17.09
CA ARG A 28 -14.32 0.49 17.40
C ARG A 28 -15.09 1.12 16.24
N ARG A 29 -14.41 1.58 15.19
CA ARG A 29 -15.01 2.29 14.06
C ARG A 29 -14.86 1.46 12.80
N PRO A 30 -15.88 0.68 12.39
CA PRO A 30 -15.80 -0.14 11.17
C PRO A 30 -15.61 0.71 9.90
N LEU A 31 -15.93 2.01 9.96
CA LEU A 31 -15.67 2.98 8.90
C LEU A 31 -14.19 3.32 8.71
N LEU A 32 -13.31 2.87 9.61
CA LEU A 32 -11.87 3.09 9.55
C LEU A 32 -11.15 1.76 9.32
N PHE A 33 -10.22 1.74 8.36
CA PHE A 33 -9.38 0.60 8.07
C PHE A 33 -7.91 1.00 8.18
N SER A 34 -7.05 0.09 8.64
CA SER A 34 -5.61 0.32 8.71
C SER A 34 -4.88 -0.59 7.73
N GLN A 35 -4.09 -0.03 6.83
CA GLN A 35 -3.31 -0.78 5.84
C GLN A 35 -1.85 -0.31 5.85
N PHE A 36 -0.92 -1.21 5.53
CA PHE A 36 0.45 -0.82 5.24
C PHE A 36 0.55 -0.25 3.83
N SER A 37 0.89 1.02 3.73
CA SER A 37 1.24 1.65 2.45
C SER A 37 2.65 1.20 2.08
N LYS A 38 2.77 0.57 0.91
CA LYS A 38 4.07 0.42 0.24
C LYS A 38 4.37 1.75 -0.46
N ARG A 39 5.57 2.29 -0.26
CA ARG A 39 5.97 3.51 -0.94
C ARG A 39 6.21 3.15 -2.41
N TYR A 40 5.34 3.62 -3.29
CA TYR A 40 5.50 3.45 -4.73
C TYR A 40 6.38 4.59 -5.26
N ASN A 41 7.30 4.30 -6.18
CA ASN A 41 8.10 5.36 -6.78
C ASN A 41 7.20 6.23 -7.66
N TYR A 42 7.01 7.49 -7.28
CA TYR A 42 6.13 8.42 -7.99
C TYR A 42 6.63 8.72 -9.41
N GLU A 43 7.94 8.72 -9.62
CA GLU A 43 8.53 8.91 -10.95
C GLU A 43 8.20 7.71 -11.85
N ARG A 44 8.28 6.49 -11.29
CA ARG A 44 7.85 5.28 -11.98
C ARG A 44 6.36 5.35 -12.36
N ALA A 45 5.50 5.78 -11.43
CA ALA A 45 4.07 5.93 -11.69
C ALA A 45 3.76 6.91 -12.83
N LYS A 46 4.58 7.97 -13.01
CA LYS A 46 4.40 8.93 -14.11
C LYS A 46 4.80 8.37 -15.47
N CYS A 47 5.75 7.45 -15.48
CA CYS A 47 6.28 6.85 -16.70
C CYS A 47 5.50 5.61 -17.13
N GLU A 48 4.55 5.13 -16.33
CA GLU A 48 3.73 3.97 -16.65
C GLU A 48 2.56 4.35 -17.55
N ASP A 49 2.59 3.88 -18.80
CA ASP A 49 1.46 3.94 -19.72
C ASP A 49 0.73 2.58 -19.73
N PRO A 50 -0.53 2.51 -19.24
CA PRO A 50 -1.30 1.27 -19.18
C PRO A 50 -1.43 0.56 -20.52
N LYS A 51 -1.51 1.30 -21.63
CA LYS A 51 -1.61 0.71 -22.98
C LYS A 51 -0.32 -0.02 -23.33
N ILE A 52 0.82 0.64 -23.17
CA ILE A 52 2.14 0.07 -23.46
C ILE A 52 2.38 -1.18 -22.61
N ILE A 53 2.05 -1.11 -21.31
CA ILE A 53 2.18 -2.24 -20.39
C ILE A 53 1.30 -3.41 -20.84
N THR A 54 0.04 -3.14 -21.18
CA THR A 54 -0.91 -4.17 -21.62
C THR A 54 -0.48 -4.81 -22.94
N GLU A 55 -0.04 -4.01 -23.90
CA GLU A 55 0.46 -4.49 -25.19
C GLU A 55 1.69 -5.39 -25.02
N TRP A 56 2.62 -5.00 -24.13
CA TRP A 56 3.79 -5.81 -23.81
C TRP A 56 3.40 -7.17 -23.23
N PHE A 57 2.50 -7.22 -22.24
CA PHE A 57 2.03 -8.49 -21.65
C PHE A 57 1.31 -9.36 -22.68
N ASN A 58 0.49 -8.77 -23.54
CA ASN A 58 -0.18 -9.48 -24.63
C ASN A 58 0.83 -10.10 -25.61
N LEU A 59 1.91 -9.39 -25.94
CA LEU A 59 2.98 -9.89 -26.79
C LEU A 59 3.69 -11.06 -26.11
N VAL A 60 4.08 -10.92 -24.84
CA VAL A 60 4.72 -12.00 -24.07
C VAL A 60 3.85 -13.25 -24.05
N GLN A 61 2.55 -13.11 -23.76
CA GLN A 61 1.62 -14.24 -23.74
C GLN A 61 1.50 -14.92 -25.12
N LYS A 62 1.44 -14.14 -26.20
CA LYS A 62 1.42 -14.68 -27.58
C LYS A 62 2.68 -15.48 -27.88
N THR A 63 3.85 -14.98 -27.49
CA THR A 63 5.14 -15.66 -27.67
C THR A 63 5.19 -16.97 -26.89
N ILE A 64 4.78 -16.97 -25.62
CA ILE A 64 4.72 -18.18 -24.78
C ILE A 64 3.85 -19.25 -25.45
N LEU A 65 2.67 -18.87 -25.93
CA LEU A 65 1.75 -19.80 -26.61
C LEU A 65 2.30 -20.29 -27.96
N GLN A 66 2.92 -19.41 -28.75
CA GLN A 66 3.49 -19.74 -30.06
C GLN A 66 4.62 -20.76 -29.95
N PHE A 67 5.51 -20.57 -28.97
CA PHE A 67 6.67 -21.43 -28.78
C PHE A 67 6.43 -22.57 -27.77
N ARG A 68 5.23 -22.64 -27.18
CA ARG A 68 4.87 -23.62 -26.14
C ARG A 68 5.90 -23.65 -25.00
N ILE A 69 6.30 -22.47 -24.54
CA ILE A 69 7.23 -22.31 -23.43
C ILE A 69 6.52 -22.78 -22.17
N ASP A 70 7.11 -23.75 -21.46
CA ASP A 70 6.56 -24.21 -20.18
C ASP A 70 6.72 -23.11 -19.12
N SER A 71 5.78 -23.03 -18.18
CA SER A 71 5.90 -22.10 -17.05
C SER A 71 7.17 -22.35 -16.24
N ASP A 72 7.65 -23.59 -16.17
CA ASP A 72 8.87 -23.97 -15.46
C ASP A 72 10.14 -23.47 -16.17
N ASP A 73 10.05 -23.14 -17.47
CA ASP A 73 11.15 -22.62 -18.28
C ASP A 73 11.20 -21.08 -18.33
N VAL A 74 10.39 -20.40 -17.52
CA VAL A 74 10.39 -18.93 -17.40
C VAL A 74 11.29 -18.50 -16.24
N TYR A 75 12.49 -18.04 -16.57
CA TYR A 75 13.46 -17.56 -15.58
C TYR A 75 13.44 -16.03 -15.50
N ASN A 76 13.32 -15.49 -14.28
CA ASN A 76 13.54 -14.07 -14.03
C ASN A 76 15.05 -13.82 -13.96
N PHE A 77 15.55 -12.90 -14.78
CA PHE A 77 16.95 -12.48 -14.75
C PHE A 77 17.02 -11.05 -14.26
N ASP A 78 16.73 -10.86 -12.97
CA ASP A 78 16.96 -9.60 -12.28
C ASP A 78 18.15 -9.69 -11.33
N GLU A 79 18.94 -8.63 -11.30
CA GLU A 79 20.03 -8.52 -10.34
C GLU A 79 19.42 -8.26 -8.97
N THR A 80 19.57 -9.22 -8.05
CA THR A 80 19.23 -9.00 -6.63
C THR A 80 20.33 -8.14 -6.00
N GLY A 81 20.37 -6.86 -6.35
CA GLY A 81 21.24 -5.88 -5.71
C GLY A 81 20.74 -5.55 -4.30
N PHE A 82 21.67 -5.32 -3.36
CA PHE A 82 21.33 -4.82 -2.04
C PHE A 82 20.51 -3.53 -2.15
N ALA A 83 19.29 -3.53 -1.60
CA ALA A 83 18.44 -2.36 -1.54
C ALA A 83 18.97 -1.36 -0.51
N ILE A 84 19.97 -0.55 -0.90
CA ILE A 84 20.36 0.63 -0.14
C ILE A 84 19.17 1.60 -0.16
N GLY A 85 18.55 1.81 1.00
CA GLY A 85 17.35 2.62 1.14
C GLY A 85 16.05 1.81 1.24
N LEU A 86 16.05 0.72 2.03
CA LEU A 86 14.85 0.03 2.52
C LEU A 86 13.77 1.07 2.85
N THR A 87 12.82 1.19 1.95
CA THR A 87 11.77 2.20 2.02
C THR A 87 10.75 1.66 3.01
N ALA A 88 10.82 2.13 4.26
CA ALA A 88 10.01 1.62 5.35
C ALA A 88 8.51 1.66 5.00
N THR A 89 7.83 0.52 5.17
CA THR A 89 6.37 0.43 5.05
C THR A 89 5.72 1.25 6.16
N ALA A 90 4.84 2.18 5.80
CA ALA A 90 4.11 2.99 6.77
C ALA A 90 2.69 2.45 6.98
N LYS A 91 2.23 2.37 8.23
CA LYS A 91 0.83 2.03 8.53
C LYS A 91 -0.04 3.28 8.41
N VAL A 92 -1.01 3.26 7.52
CA VAL A 92 -1.93 4.37 7.24
C VAL A 92 -3.35 3.96 7.67
N ILE A 93 -4.11 4.92 8.21
CA ILE A 93 -5.52 4.74 8.56
C ILE A 93 -6.36 5.50 7.52
N SER A 94 -7.23 4.80 6.81
CA SER A 94 -8.12 5.35 5.78
C SER A 94 -9.59 5.02 6.08
N ARG A 95 -10.50 5.62 5.32
CA ARG A 95 -11.92 5.25 5.34
C ARG A 95 -12.11 3.87 4.70
N SER A 96 -13.01 3.06 5.24
CA SER A 96 -13.30 1.69 4.76
C SER A 96 -13.84 1.64 3.33
N GLU A 97 -14.53 2.69 2.88
CA GLU A 97 -15.17 2.78 1.56
C GLU A 97 -14.17 3.02 0.42
N PHE A 98 -13.00 3.57 0.74
CA PHE A 98 -11.97 3.86 -0.25
C PHE A 98 -10.89 2.78 -0.14
N TYR A 99 -10.82 1.93 -1.17
CA TYR A 99 -9.74 1.00 -1.52
C TYR A 99 -9.78 -0.44 -0.95
N SER A 100 -10.68 -1.26 -1.49
CA SER A 100 -10.19 -2.44 -2.22
C SER A 100 -9.59 -1.90 -3.53
N ARG A 101 -8.24 -1.94 -3.69
CA ARG A 101 -7.44 -1.50 -4.86
C ARG A 101 -8.18 -0.57 -5.84
N ARG A 102 -7.79 0.71 -5.97
CA ARG A 102 -8.15 1.45 -7.20
C ARG A 102 -7.70 0.57 -8.35
N ALA A 103 -8.62 0.25 -9.26
CA ALA A 103 -8.25 -0.19 -10.58
C ALA A 103 -7.38 0.94 -11.14
N VAL A 104 -6.08 0.68 -11.23
CA VAL A 104 -5.21 1.46 -12.08
C VAL A 104 -5.72 1.14 -13.49
N LEU A 105 -6.37 2.13 -14.10
CA LEU A 105 -6.73 2.12 -15.51
C LEU A 105 -5.46 2.13 -16.34
#